data_AF-A0A432TSC8-F1
#
_entry.id   AF-A0A432TSC8-F1
#
_cell.length_a   1.000
_cell.length_b   1.000
_cell.length_c   1.000
_cell.angle_alpha   90.00
_cell.angle_beta   90.00
_cell.angle_gamma   90.00
#
_symmetry.space_group_name_H-M   'P 1'
#
loop_
_entity.id
_entity.type
_entity.pdbx_description
1 polymer ?
#
loop_
_entity_poly.entity_id
_entity_poly.type
_entity_poly.pdbx_seq_one_letter_code
_entity_poly.pdbx_strand_id
1 'polypeptide(L)'
;MLNFLKNITKKPGKAQGKKVEITELVFRDAHQSLFATRMRIDDMLPIADKLDKIGYWSMESWGGATFDSCIRYLGEDPWDRIREIKAVMPNTPQQMLLRGQNLLGYRHYSDDVV
;
A
#
# COMPACT_ATOMS: atom_id res chain seq x y z
N MET A 1 -25.57 7.28 -49.40
CA MET A 1 -26.23 6.16 -48.69
C MET A 1 -25.26 5.04 -48.28
N LEU A 2 -24.40 4.53 -49.17
CA LEU A 2 -23.45 3.44 -48.81
C LEU A 2 -22.41 3.79 -47.72
N ASN A 3 -21.91 5.03 -47.67
CA ASN A 3 -20.91 5.43 -46.65
C ASN A 3 -21.51 5.58 -45.25
N PHE A 4 -22.81 5.88 -45.16
CA PHE A 4 -23.52 5.97 -43.89
C PHE A 4 -23.63 4.59 -43.23
N LEU A 5 -24.04 3.57 -43.99
CA LEU A 5 -24.11 2.17 -43.55
C LEU A 5 -22.76 1.58 -43.11
N LYS A 6 -21.64 1.97 -43.75
CA LYS A 6 -20.29 1.54 -43.37
C LYS A 6 -19.84 2.05 -41.99
N ASN A 7 -20.38 3.17 -41.51
CA ASN A 7 -20.05 3.69 -40.18
C ASN A 7 -20.86 3.04 -39.07
N ILE A 8 -22.06 2.52 -39.36
CA ILE A 8 -22.94 1.84 -38.37
C ILE A 8 -22.44 0.42 -38.05
N THR A 9 -21.73 -0.21 -38.98
CA THR A 9 -21.16 -1.56 -38.79
C THR A 9 -19.72 -1.54 -38.27
N LYS A 10 -19.14 -0.36 -38.05
CA LYS A 10 -17.79 -0.21 -37.49
C LYS A 10 -17.87 -0.57 -36.01
N LYS A 11 -17.48 -1.80 -35.65
CA LYS A 11 -17.27 -2.18 -34.25
C LYS A 11 -16.39 -1.12 -33.60
N PRO A 12 -16.72 -0.61 -32.40
CA PRO A 12 -15.82 0.28 -31.69
C PRO A 12 -14.46 -0.43 -31.62
N GLY A 13 -13.41 0.25 -32.08
CA GLY A 13 -12.06 -0.29 -31.96
C GLY A 13 -11.83 -0.67 -30.51
N LYS A 14 -11.19 -1.82 -30.25
CA LYS A 14 -10.78 -2.20 -28.90
C LYS A 14 -10.09 -0.97 -28.30
N ALA A 15 -10.69 -0.35 -27.28
CA ALA A 15 -9.96 0.60 -26.47
C ALA A 15 -8.68 -0.12 -26.05
N GLN A 16 -7.52 0.46 -26.36
CA GLN A 16 -6.25 -0.07 -25.92
C GLN A 16 -6.28 -0.02 -24.39
N GLY A 17 -6.73 -1.11 -23.75
CA GLY A 17 -7.01 -1.12 -22.33
C GLY A 17 -5.73 -0.81 -21.57
N LYS A 18 -5.74 0.27 -20.77
CA LYS A 18 -4.64 0.52 -19.84
C LYS A 18 -4.55 -0.66 -18.87
N LYS A 19 -3.34 -1.12 -18.59
CA LYS A 19 -3.10 -2.17 -17.59
C LYS A 19 -3.63 -1.69 -16.24
N VAL A 20 -4.39 -2.53 -15.55
CA VAL A 20 -4.81 -2.26 -14.18
C VAL A 20 -3.61 -2.44 -13.27
N GLU A 21 -3.42 -1.46 -12.40
CA GLU A 21 -2.36 -1.43 -11.40
C GLU A 21 -2.88 -1.95 -10.06
N ILE A 22 -2.00 -2.59 -9.28
CA ILE A 22 -2.37 -3.29 -8.05
C ILE A 22 -1.50 -2.79 -6.89
N THR A 23 -2.15 -2.43 -5.77
CA THR A 23 -1.50 -2.19 -4.49
C THR A 23 -1.63 -3.43 -3.62
N GLU A 24 -0.51 -3.88 -3.07
CA GLU A 24 -0.48 -4.97 -2.10
C GLU A 24 -0.64 -4.42 -0.67
N LEU A 25 -1.41 -5.11 0.17
CA LEU A 25 -1.81 -4.68 1.51
C LEU A 25 -1.32 -5.62 2.62
N VAL A 26 -0.61 -6.70 2.26
CA VAL A 26 -0.22 -7.77 3.18
C VAL A 26 0.55 -7.27 4.41
N PHE A 27 1.37 -6.23 4.28
CA PHE A 27 2.19 -5.68 5.37
C PHE A 27 1.49 -4.60 6.22
N ARG A 28 0.26 -4.19 5.88
CA ARG A 28 -0.52 -3.21 6.66
C ARG A 28 -1.96 -3.65 6.87
N ASP A 29 -2.83 -3.46 5.88
CA ASP A 29 -4.28 -3.60 6.09
C ASP A 29 -4.73 -5.06 6.25
N ALA A 30 -4.04 -6.01 5.61
CA ALA A 30 -4.43 -7.42 5.67
C ALA A 30 -4.37 -7.95 7.11
N HIS A 31 -3.23 -7.83 7.79
CA HIS A 31 -3.08 -8.31 9.16
C HIS A 31 -3.80 -7.41 10.18
N GLN A 32 -3.92 -6.11 9.92
CA GLN A 32 -4.77 -5.23 10.71
C GLN A 32 -6.23 -5.69 10.70
N SER A 33 -6.74 -6.10 9.54
CA SER A 33 -8.12 -6.55 9.36
C SER A 33 -8.36 -7.98 9.85
N LEU A 34 -7.37 -8.87 9.69
CA LEU A 34 -7.55 -10.31 9.90
C LEU A 34 -7.08 -10.81 11.27
N PHE A 35 -6.05 -10.19 11.86
CA PHE A 35 -5.48 -10.64 13.14
C PHE A 35 -4.91 -9.49 13.97
N ALA A 36 -5.66 -8.39 14.05
CA ALA A 36 -5.47 -7.29 15.00
C ALA A 36 -4.08 -6.63 15.00
N THR A 37 -3.48 -6.52 13.81
CA THR A 37 -2.23 -5.78 13.60
C THR A 37 -1.00 -6.40 14.28
N ARG A 38 -1.00 -7.72 14.47
CA ARG A 38 0.02 -8.42 15.27
C ARG A 38 1.17 -9.05 14.48
N MET A 39 1.26 -8.78 13.18
CA MET A 39 2.39 -9.26 12.38
C MET A 39 3.69 -8.59 12.81
N ARG A 40 4.70 -9.39 13.19
CA ARG A 40 6.04 -8.92 13.57
C ARG A 40 6.90 -8.69 12.33
N ILE A 41 7.89 -7.81 12.45
CA ILE A 41 8.83 -7.54 11.36
C ILE A 41 9.61 -8.80 10.94
N ASP A 42 9.95 -9.66 11.90
CA ASP A 42 10.64 -10.94 11.66
C ASP A 42 9.85 -11.89 10.74
N ASP A 43 8.51 -11.79 10.73
CA ASP A 43 7.64 -12.57 9.85
C ASP A 43 7.45 -11.88 8.47
N MET A 44 7.72 -10.58 8.37
CA MET A 44 7.58 -9.80 7.12
C MET A 44 8.84 -9.89 6.25
N LEU A 45 10.02 -9.66 6.83
CA LEU A 45 11.28 -9.53 6.09
C LEU A 45 11.64 -10.75 5.20
N PRO A 46 11.43 -12.01 5.62
CA PRO A 46 11.81 -13.16 4.81
C PRO A 46 11.14 -13.24 3.43
N ILE A 47 9.98 -12.59 3.24
CA ILE A 47 9.24 -12.59 1.98
C ILE A 47 9.37 -11.27 1.19
N ALA A 48 9.88 -10.21 1.83
CA ALA A 48 9.86 -8.85 1.29
C ALA A 48 10.59 -8.70 -0.07
N ASP A 49 11.77 -9.32 -0.25
CA ASP A 49 12.51 -9.27 -1.53
C ASP A 49 11.72 -9.90 -2.70
N LYS A 50 10.93 -10.96 -2.42
CA LYS A 50 10.08 -11.57 -3.46
C LYS A 50 8.92 -10.67 -3.82
N LEU A 51 8.29 -10.03 -2.82
CA LEU A 51 7.21 -9.09 -3.05
C LEU A 51 7.68 -7.88 -3.87
N ASP A 52 8.92 -7.42 -3.63
CA ASP A 52 9.51 -6.28 -4.34
C ASP A 52 9.67 -6.52 -5.86
N LYS A 53 9.78 -7.79 -6.27
CA LYS A 53 9.99 -8.20 -7.66
C LYS A 53 8.68 -8.45 -8.43
N ILE A 54 7.52 -8.39 -7.78
CA ILE A 54 6.23 -8.68 -8.42
C ILE A 54 5.82 -7.57 -9.42
N GLY A 55 6.22 -6.33 -9.15
CA GLY A 55 5.81 -5.17 -9.95
C GLY A 55 4.42 -4.63 -9.56
N TYR A 56 4.14 -4.62 -8.25
CA TYR A 56 3.01 -3.87 -7.70
C TYR A 56 3.21 -2.37 -7.93
N TRP A 57 2.10 -1.64 -8.04
CA TRP A 57 2.13 -0.19 -8.12
C TRP A 57 2.60 0.44 -6.80
N SER A 58 2.15 -0.12 -5.69
CA SER A 58 2.68 0.21 -4.36
C SER A 58 2.52 -0.97 -3.40
N MET A 59 3.31 -0.94 -2.33
CA MET A 59 3.17 -1.82 -1.16
C MET A 59 2.71 -0.97 0.01
N GLU A 60 1.53 -1.23 0.54
CA GLU A 60 1.08 -0.57 1.76
C GLU A 60 1.67 -1.28 2.98
N SER A 61 2.61 -0.61 3.64
CA SER A 61 3.48 -1.21 4.67
C SER A 61 3.54 -0.40 5.97
N TRP A 62 2.83 0.73 6.05
CA TRP A 62 2.92 1.63 7.21
C TRP A 62 1.65 2.44 7.47
N GLY A 63 1.60 3.11 8.63
CA GLY A 63 0.44 3.89 9.05
C GLY A 63 -0.73 3.04 9.55
N GLY A 64 -1.94 3.61 9.57
CA GLY A 64 -3.09 2.98 10.23
C GLY A 64 -2.79 2.64 11.69
N ALA A 65 -3.14 1.42 12.12
CA ALA A 65 -2.90 0.95 13.48
C ALA A 65 -1.50 0.34 13.69
N THR A 66 -0.66 0.25 12.64
CA THR A 66 0.65 -0.39 12.76
C THR A 66 1.57 0.36 13.71
N PHE A 67 1.51 1.71 13.71
CA PHE A 67 2.33 2.53 14.59
C PHE A 67 2.04 2.28 16.07
N ASP A 68 0.76 2.30 16.47
CA ASP A 68 0.35 1.95 17.85
C ASP A 68 0.72 0.49 18.18
N SER A 69 0.49 -0.44 17.25
CA SER A 69 0.77 -1.86 17.50
C SER A 69 2.26 -2.13 17.75
N CYS A 70 3.16 -1.50 16.98
CA CYS A 70 4.60 -1.61 17.15
C CYS A 70 5.01 -1.27 18.59
N ILE A 71 4.63 -0.08 19.06
CA ILE A 71 5.05 0.44 20.37
C ILE A 71 4.30 -0.21 21.54
N ARG A 72 3.06 -0.67 21.32
CA ARG A 72 2.20 -1.16 22.40
C ARG A 72 2.27 -2.66 22.61
N TYR A 73 2.38 -3.44 21.54
CA TYR A 73 2.20 -4.90 21.60
C TYR A 73 3.41 -5.69 21.12
N LEU A 74 4.19 -5.16 20.19
CA LEU A 74 5.23 -5.92 19.52
C LEU A 74 6.63 -5.66 20.11
N GLY A 75 6.80 -4.51 20.78
CA GLY A 75 8.10 -4.08 21.29
C GLY A 75 9.02 -3.61 20.18
N GLU A 76 8.45 -3.01 19.13
CA GLU A 76 9.17 -2.57 17.93
C GLU A 76 9.09 -1.05 17.80
N ASP A 77 10.16 -0.44 17.26
CA ASP A 77 10.13 0.95 16.82
C ASP A 77 9.47 1.02 15.42
N PRO A 78 8.35 1.74 15.26
CA PRO A 78 7.66 1.83 13.98
C PRO A 78 8.49 2.53 12.89
N TRP A 79 9.46 3.37 13.26
CA TRP A 79 10.37 4.03 12.34
C TRP A 79 11.47 3.10 11.86
N ASP A 80 11.99 2.21 12.71
CA ASP A 80 12.94 1.18 12.28
C ASP A 80 12.26 0.17 11.37
N ARG A 81 11.03 -0.24 11.70
CA ARG A 81 10.24 -1.15 10.87
C ARG A 81 10.16 -0.70 9.40
N ILE A 82 9.81 0.56 9.14
CA ILE A 82 9.71 1.06 7.75
C ILE A 82 11.09 1.21 7.08
N ARG A 83 12.15 1.54 7.84
CA ARG A 83 13.52 1.58 7.32
C ARG A 83 14.00 0.19 6.87
N GLU A 84 13.75 -0.83 7.67
CA GLU A 84 14.12 -2.22 7.35
C GLU A 84 13.34 -2.75 6.14
N ILE A 85 12.02 -2.53 6.10
CA ILE A 85 11.21 -2.88 4.93
C ILE A 85 11.73 -2.17 3.69
N LYS A 86 12.03 -0.86 3.76
CA LYS A 86 12.53 -0.11 2.60
C LYS A 86 13.91 -0.57 2.13
N ALA A 87 14.77 -1.00 3.05
CA ALA A 87 16.09 -1.53 2.72
C ALA A 87 15.98 -2.84 1.92
N VAL A 88 15.01 -3.70 2.24
CA VAL A 88 14.78 -4.98 1.54
C VAL A 88 13.89 -4.80 0.29
N MET A 89 13.04 -3.77 0.25
CA MET A 89 12.17 -3.43 -0.89
C MET A 89 12.54 -2.08 -1.56
N PRO A 90 13.70 -2.00 -2.23
CA PRO A 90 14.16 -0.75 -2.84
C PRO A 90 13.32 -0.34 -4.06
N ASN A 91 12.71 -1.27 -4.79
CA ASN A 91 12.11 -1.00 -6.11
C ASN A 91 10.63 -0.59 -6.04
N THR A 92 9.87 -1.14 -5.10
CA THR A 92 8.43 -0.91 -4.97
C THR A 92 8.16 0.35 -4.13
N PRO A 93 7.34 1.30 -4.60
CA PRO A 93 6.90 2.43 -3.80
C PRO A 93 6.20 1.97 -2.51
N GLN A 94 6.64 2.50 -1.37
CA GLN A 94 5.99 2.23 -0.09
C GLN A 94 4.84 3.23 0.10
N GLN A 95 3.69 2.71 0.51
CA GLN A 95 2.47 3.48 0.77
C GLN A 95 2.09 3.37 2.25
N MET A 96 1.47 4.43 2.78
CA MET A 96 0.91 4.43 4.11
C MET A 96 -0.52 4.97 4.14
N LEU A 97 -1.27 4.57 5.16
CA LEU A 97 -2.53 5.21 5.52
C LEU A 97 -2.28 6.27 6.60
N LEU A 98 -2.60 7.54 6.31
CA LEU A 98 -2.47 8.67 7.23
C LEU A 98 -3.83 9.35 7.44
N ARG A 99 -4.21 9.62 8.69
CA ARG A 99 -5.52 10.19 9.04
C ARG A 99 -5.48 11.72 9.13
N GLY A 100 -5.04 12.38 8.06
CA GLY A 100 -5.01 13.85 7.94
C GLY A 100 -4.40 14.54 9.15
N GLN A 101 -5.07 15.57 9.68
CA GLN A 101 -4.61 16.37 10.81
C GLN A 101 -4.43 15.60 12.13
N ASN A 102 -4.92 14.36 12.21
CA ASN A 102 -4.69 13.50 13.37
C ASN A 102 -3.45 12.62 13.22
N LEU A 103 -2.87 12.57 12.02
CA LEU A 103 -1.75 11.71 11.67
C LEU A 103 -2.07 10.25 12.01
N LEU A 104 -1.31 9.66 12.94
CA LEU A 104 -1.53 8.34 13.52
C LEU A 104 -1.91 8.42 15.02
N GLY A 105 -2.20 9.63 15.50
CA GLY A 105 -2.55 9.91 16.89
C GLY A 105 -4.06 10.00 17.14
N TYR A 106 -4.38 10.39 18.37
CA TYR A 106 -5.73 10.33 18.94
C TYR A 106 -6.48 11.67 18.94
N ARG A 107 -5.86 12.75 18.44
CA ARG A 107 -6.43 14.10 18.38
C ARG A 107 -5.91 14.87 17.17
N HIS A 108 -6.44 16.06 16.92
CA HIS A 108 -5.83 16.97 15.95
C HIS A 108 -4.49 17.49 16.49
N TYR A 109 -3.54 17.66 15.58
CA TYR A 109 -2.25 18.31 15.84
C TYR A 109 -2.19 19.65 15.08
N SER A 110 -1.32 20.53 15.54
CA SER A 110 -0.99 21.78 14.85
C SER A 110 -0.20 21.48 13.57
N ASP A 111 -0.24 22.42 12.62
CA ASP A 111 0.36 22.24 11.29
C ASP A 111 1.88 22.04 11.33
N ASP A 112 2.58 22.47 12.39
CA ASP A 112 4.01 22.25 12.58
C ASP A 112 4.38 20.80 12.95
N VAL A 113 3.40 20.02 13.41
CA VAL A 113 3.55 18.59 13.71
C VAL A 113 3.20 17.72 12.50
N VAL A 114 2.41 18.25 11.56
CA VAL A 114 1.97 17.54 10.34
C VAL A 114 3.03 17.63 9.26
#